data_AF-A0A820N1E9-F1
#
_entry.id   AF-A0A820N1E9-F1
#
_cell.length_a   1.000
_cell.length_b   1.000
_cell.length_c   1.000
_cell.angle_alpha   90.00
_cell.angle_beta   90.00
_cell.angle_gamma   90.00
#
_symmetry.space_group_name_H-M   'P 1'
#
loop_
_entity.id
_entity.type
_entity.pdbx_description
1 polymer ?
#
loop_
_entity_poly.entity_id
_entity_poly.type
_entity_poly.pdbx_seq_one_letter_code
_entity_poly.pdbx_strand_id
1 'polypeptide(L)'
;ELLINPAMQSRHWERIEKLAKISIPHDDPSIFLLKHVMNVPLIKYREDIEDISITAQKERDIESKLFSIEYEWRQREFKFTLFKNRGELLLRGQETSEILSAIDDSNLILAALASNRYNIFFKNQIQKYI
;
A
#
# COMPACT_ATOMS: atom_id res chain seq x y z
N GLU A 1 -22.22 -5.21 4.51
CA GLU A 1 -20.81 -5.57 4.22
C GLU A 1 -19.98 -4.41 3.67
N LEU A 2 -20.50 -3.56 2.79
CA LEU A 2 -19.76 -2.46 2.13
C LEU A 2 -19.06 -1.43 3.05
N LEU A 3 -19.65 -1.12 4.22
CA LEU A 3 -19.08 -0.19 5.21
C LEU A 3 -18.17 -0.88 6.25
N ILE A 4 -18.12 -2.22 6.26
CA ILE A 4 -17.27 -3.00 7.17
C ILE A 4 -16.07 -3.52 6.37
N ASN A 5 -15.50 -2.69 5.51
CA ASN A 5 -14.25 -3.04 4.85
C ASN A 5 -13.08 -2.73 5.80
N PRO A 6 -12.32 -3.72 6.28
CA PRO A 6 -11.19 -3.49 7.17
C PRO A 6 -10.02 -2.75 6.50
N ALA A 7 -10.07 -2.52 5.18
CA ALA A 7 -9.13 -1.67 4.46
C ALA A 7 -9.47 -0.17 4.56
N MET A 8 -10.65 0.19 5.08
CA MET A 8 -11.04 1.59 5.28
C MET A 8 -10.18 2.22 6.38
N GLN A 9 -9.77 3.47 6.14
CA GLN A 9 -8.94 4.27 7.03
C GLN A 9 -9.58 5.66 7.15
N SER A 10 -9.16 6.49 8.10
CA SER A 10 -9.78 7.82 8.37
C SER A 10 -9.96 8.66 7.11
N ARG A 11 -8.97 8.68 6.19
CA ARG A 11 -9.07 9.39 4.90
C ARG A 11 -10.26 8.95 4.02
N HIS A 12 -10.62 7.68 4.07
CA HIS A 12 -11.74 7.13 3.29
C HIS A 12 -13.06 7.54 3.92
N TRP A 13 -13.13 7.55 5.25
CA TRP A 13 -14.27 8.01 6.01
C TRP A 13 -14.51 9.52 5.81
N GLU A 14 -13.48 10.36 5.87
CA GLU A 14 -13.58 11.79 5.56
C GLU A 14 -14.13 12.05 4.15
N ARG A 15 -13.81 11.18 3.18
CA ARG A 15 -14.32 11.30 1.81
C ARG A 15 -15.81 10.96 1.75
N ILE A 16 -16.25 9.94 2.48
CA ILE A 16 -17.68 9.59 2.62
C ILE A 16 -18.43 10.72 3.34
N GLU A 17 -17.86 11.27 4.42
CA GLU A 17 -18.44 12.39 5.16
C GLU A 17 -18.67 13.62 4.27
N LYS A 18 -17.69 13.97 3.43
CA LYS A 18 -17.80 15.07 2.47
C LYS A 18 -18.86 14.82 1.40
N LEU A 19 -18.97 13.60 0.89
CA LEU A 19 -19.96 13.24 -0.13
C LEU A 19 -21.39 13.25 0.43
N ALA A 20 -21.56 12.64 1.60
CA ALA A 20 -22.85 12.50 2.24
C ALA A 20 -23.25 13.78 3.01
N LYS A 21 -22.31 14.73 3.23
CA LYS A 21 -22.44 15.92 4.09
C LYS A 21 -22.85 15.57 5.52
N ILE A 22 -22.29 14.49 6.05
CA ILE A 22 -22.59 13.94 7.38
C ILE A 22 -21.29 13.78 8.14
N SER A 23 -21.32 14.05 9.43
CA SER A 23 -20.23 13.70 10.34
C SER A 23 -20.48 12.28 10.85
N ILE A 24 -19.58 11.37 10.51
CA ILE A 24 -19.55 9.99 10.94
C ILE A 24 -18.42 9.88 11.97
N PRO A 25 -18.73 9.67 13.26
CA PRO A 25 -17.70 9.37 14.25
C PRO A 25 -17.08 8.02 13.91
N HIS A 26 -15.97 8.04 13.16
CA HIS A 26 -15.26 6.89 12.64
C HIS A 26 -14.05 6.50 13.50
N ASP A 27 -13.70 7.32 14.50
CA ASP A 27 -12.60 7.10 15.43
C ASP A 27 -12.90 6.02 16.48
N ASP A 28 -14.18 5.69 16.70
CA ASP A 28 -14.59 4.68 17.65
C ASP A 28 -15.59 3.69 17.02
N PRO A 29 -15.17 2.43 16.76
CA PRO A 29 -16.03 1.37 16.24
C PRO A 29 -17.27 1.11 17.12
N SER A 30 -17.22 1.46 18.41
CA SER A 30 -18.35 1.33 19.33
C SER A 30 -19.40 2.44 19.19
N ILE A 31 -19.03 3.59 18.61
CA ILE A 31 -19.91 4.75 18.35
C ILE A 31 -20.55 4.67 16.95
N PHE A 32 -20.02 3.81 16.07
CA PHE A 32 -20.59 3.51 14.75
C PHE A 32 -21.88 2.68 14.87
N LEU A 33 -22.94 3.29 15.39
CA LEU A 33 -24.27 2.69 15.46
C LEU A 33 -25.00 2.81 14.12
N LEU A 34 -25.73 1.76 13.74
CA LEU A 34 -26.61 1.69 12.56
C LEU A 34 -27.57 2.88 12.44
N LYS A 35 -27.95 3.52 13.55
CA LYS A 35 -28.78 4.74 13.58
C LYS A 35 -28.18 5.92 12.80
N HIS A 36 -26.85 6.07 12.79
CA HIS A 36 -26.16 7.13 12.05
C HIS A 36 -26.14 6.86 10.55
N VAL A 37 -26.23 5.59 10.16
CA VAL A 37 -26.28 5.09 8.79
C VAL A 37 -27.72 5.13 8.24
N MET A 38 -28.71 4.84 9.08
CA MET A 38 -30.14 4.81 8.69
C MET A 38 -30.76 6.19 8.46
N ASN A 39 -30.24 7.26 9.09
CA ASN A 39 -30.74 8.63 8.93
C ASN A 39 -30.23 9.33 7.65
N VAL A 40 -29.45 8.62 6.85
CA VAL A 40 -28.77 9.14 5.67
C VAL A 40 -29.42 8.52 4.44
N PRO A 41 -29.66 9.27 3.36
CA PRO A 41 -30.05 8.70 2.08
C PRO A 41 -28.86 7.96 1.44
N LEU A 42 -28.30 6.95 2.11
CA LEU A 42 -27.17 6.13 1.66
C LEU A 42 -27.47 5.45 0.32
N ILE A 43 -28.74 5.17 0.06
CA ILE A 43 -29.21 4.62 -1.21
C ILE A 43 -28.79 5.54 -2.37
N LYS A 44 -28.79 6.87 -2.16
CA LYS A 44 -28.41 7.85 -3.19
C LYS A 44 -26.90 7.85 -3.49
N TYR A 45 -26.07 7.52 -2.50
CA TYR A 45 -24.61 7.54 -2.59
C TYR A 45 -23.99 6.14 -2.56
N ARG A 46 -24.80 5.10 -2.79
CA ARG A 46 -24.37 3.71 -2.65
C ARG A 46 -23.21 3.39 -3.57
N GLU A 47 -23.30 3.81 -4.83
CA GLU A 47 -22.26 3.60 -5.85
C GLU A 47 -20.96 4.29 -5.46
N ASP A 48 -21.04 5.55 -5.00
CA ASP A 48 -19.85 6.31 -4.57
C ASP A 48 -19.17 5.67 -3.35
N ILE A 49 -19.95 5.16 -2.39
CA ILE A 49 -19.42 4.47 -1.20
C ILE A 49 -18.76 3.15 -1.60
N GLU A 50 -19.35 2.43 -2.56
CA GLU A 50 -18.78 1.19 -3.08
C GLU A 50 -17.45 1.45 -3.80
N ASP A 51 -17.36 2.50 -4.61
CA ASP A 51 -16.12 2.93 -5.26
C ASP A 51 -15.03 3.32 -4.25
N ILE A 52 -15.40 3.96 -3.13
CA ILE A 52 -14.45 4.27 -2.05
C ILE A 52 -13.97 3.00 -1.37
N SER A 53 -14.87 2.06 -1.06
CA SER A 53 -14.50 0.78 -0.46
C SER A 53 -13.60 -0.05 -1.37
N ILE A 54 -13.83 -0.04 -2.69
CA ILE A 54 -12.96 -0.68 -3.68
C ILE A 54 -11.58 0.02 -3.71
N THR A 55 -11.57 1.35 -3.71
CA THR A 55 -10.34 2.13 -3.67
C THR A 55 -9.51 1.80 -2.43
N ALA A 56 -10.16 1.74 -1.25
CA ALA A 56 -9.50 1.38 0.01
C ALA A 56 -8.88 -0.01 -0.05
N GLN A 57 -9.58 -0.99 -0.62
CA GLN A 57 -9.03 -2.34 -0.82
C GLN A 57 -7.79 -2.31 -1.73
N LYS A 58 -7.86 -1.57 -2.85
CA LYS A 58 -6.73 -1.47 -3.79
C LYS A 58 -5.54 -0.73 -3.18
N GLU A 59 -5.77 0.30 -2.37
CA GLU A 59 -4.72 0.98 -1.63
C GLU A 59 -4.01 0.04 -0.66
N ARG A 60 -4.76 -0.79 0.08
CA ARG A 60 -4.18 -1.80 0.98
C ARG A 60 -3.33 -2.82 0.23
N ASP A 61 -3.76 -3.25 -0.96
CA ASP A 61 -2.97 -4.16 -1.80
C ASP A 61 -1.65 -3.51 -2.24
N ILE A 62 -1.66 -2.20 -2.56
CA ILE A 62 -0.45 -1.43 -2.90
C ILE A 62 0.48 -1.34 -1.68
N GLU A 63 -0.06 -0.98 -0.51
CA GLU A 63 0.67 -0.89 0.74
C GLU A 63 1.36 -2.21 1.09
N SER A 64 0.64 -3.32 1.00
CA SER A 64 1.20 -4.65 1.26
C SER A 64 2.35 -4.99 0.30
N LYS A 65 2.25 -4.63 -0.98
CA LYS A 65 3.32 -4.88 -1.95
C LYS A 65 4.56 -4.03 -1.67
N LEU A 66 4.36 -2.75 -1.33
CA LEU A 66 5.45 -1.86 -0.95
C LEU A 66 6.16 -2.35 0.31
N PHE A 67 5.41 -2.78 1.32
CA PHE A 67 5.98 -3.35 2.53
C PHE A 67 6.79 -4.61 2.26
N SER A 68 6.30 -5.50 1.40
CA SER A 68 7.04 -6.72 1.01
C SER A 68 8.37 -6.38 0.33
N ILE A 69 8.38 -5.42 -0.60
CA ILE A 69 9.61 -4.94 -1.25
C ILE A 69 10.58 -4.38 -0.20
N GLU A 70 10.12 -3.49 0.67
CA GLU A 70 10.96 -2.89 1.71
C GLU A 70 11.53 -3.94 2.67
N TYR A 71 10.72 -4.91 3.08
CA TYR A 71 11.14 -6.01 3.94
C TYR A 71 12.20 -6.87 3.25
N GLU A 72 12.01 -7.21 1.97
CA GLU A 72 12.97 -7.99 1.20
C GLU A 72 14.33 -7.29 1.12
N TRP A 73 14.35 -6.00 0.76
CA TRP A 73 15.58 -5.23 0.65
C TRP A 73 16.27 -5.00 1.99
N ARG A 74 15.52 -4.97 3.09
CA ARG A 74 16.08 -4.87 4.44
C ARG A 74 16.87 -6.12 4.86
N GLN A 75 16.52 -7.29 4.33
CA GLN A 75 17.17 -8.56 4.66
C GLN A 75 18.29 -8.95 3.68
N ARG A 76 18.44 -8.22 2.57
CA ARG A 76 19.47 -8.51 1.57
C ARG A 76 20.82 -7.97 2.01
N GLU A 77 21.85 -8.81 1.87
CA GLU A 77 23.23 -8.48 2.21
C GLU A 77 24.16 -8.86 1.07
N PHE A 78 25.16 -8.02 0.83
CA PHE A 78 26.24 -8.35 -0.11
C PHE A 78 27.21 -9.33 0.54
N LYS A 79 27.50 -10.43 -0.16
CA LYS A 79 28.51 -11.39 0.28
C LYS A 79 29.85 -11.13 -0.38
N PHE A 80 30.89 -11.09 0.44
CA PHE A 80 32.26 -10.89 0.01
C PHE A 80 33.09 -12.16 0.18
N THR A 81 34.18 -12.28 -0.58
CA THR A 81 35.19 -13.33 -0.48
C THR A 81 36.58 -12.76 -0.45
N LEU A 82 37.50 -13.59 0.03
CA LEU A 82 38.91 -13.27 0.14
C LEU A 82 39.52 -12.93 -1.22
N PHE A 83 40.14 -11.76 -1.31
CA PHE A 83 41.01 -11.39 -2.40
C PHE A 83 42.46 -11.70 -2.04
N LYS A 84 42.95 -12.87 -2.46
CA LYS A 84 44.30 -13.34 -2.11
C LYS A 84 44.50 -13.24 -0.59
N ASN A 85 45.51 -12.51 -0.13
CA ASN A 85 45.82 -12.31 1.30
C ASN A 85 45.34 -10.95 1.83
N ARG A 86 44.51 -10.22 1.09
CA ARG A 86 44.09 -8.84 1.43
C ARG A 86 42.75 -8.75 2.17
N GLY A 87 42.15 -9.89 2.53
CA GLY A 87 40.85 -9.95 3.20
C GLY A 87 39.68 -10.01 2.21
N GLU A 88 38.46 -9.86 2.72
CA GLU A 88 37.20 -10.01 1.97
C GLU A 88 36.88 -8.79 1.12
N LEU A 89 37.49 -8.72 -0.07
CA LEU A 89 37.38 -7.57 -0.99
C LEU A 89 36.73 -7.91 -2.33
N LEU A 90 36.40 -9.18 -2.59
CA LEU A 90 35.72 -9.59 -3.81
C LEU A 90 34.24 -9.81 -3.55
N LEU A 91 33.38 -9.18 -4.34
CA LEU A 91 31.96 -9.54 -4.35
C LEU A 91 31.79 -10.94 -4.94
N ARG A 92 30.92 -11.74 -4.33
CA ARG A 92 30.56 -13.04 -4.91
C ARG A 92 29.66 -12.85 -6.12
N GLY A 93 30.14 -13.25 -7.28
CA GLY A 93 29.43 -13.06 -8.55
C GLY A 93 28.05 -13.72 -8.58
N GLN A 94 27.90 -14.91 -7.99
CA GLN A 94 26.62 -15.61 -7.96
C GLN A 94 25.58 -14.85 -7.13
N GLU A 95 25.88 -14.56 -5.87
CA GLU A 95 24.97 -13.80 -5.00
C GLU A 95 24.72 -12.37 -5.51
N THR A 96 25.71 -11.75 -6.16
CA THR A 96 25.51 -10.43 -6.80
C THR A 96 24.55 -10.53 -7.98
N SER A 97 24.61 -11.59 -8.78
CA SER A 97 23.67 -11.81 -9.89
C SER A 97 22.24 -12.02 -9.39
N GLU A 98 22.06 -12.72 -8.26
CA GLU A 98 20.76 -12.90 -7.62
C GLU A 98 20.19 -11.57 -7.08
N ILE A 99 21.06 -10.69 -6.56
CA ILE A 99 20.67 -9.33 -6.16
C ILE A 99 20.23 -8.52 -7.38
N LEU A 100 20.97 -8.57 -8.50
CA LEU A 100 20.59 -7.85 -9.73
C LEU A 100 19.23 -8.31 -10.26
N SER A 101 18.99 -9.62 -10.34
CA SER A 101 17.70 -10.16 -10.76
C SER A 101 16.55 -9.66 -9.89
N ALA A 102 16.77 -9.57 -8.57
CA ALA A 102 15.75 -9.09 -7.65
C ALA A 102 15.48 -7.58 -7.76
N ILE A 103 16.51 -6.79 -8.09
CA ILE A 103 16.33 -5.37 -8.42
C ILE A 103 15.41 -5.24 -9.62
N ASP A 104 15.64 -6.03 -10.68
CA ASP A 104 14.82 -6.00 -11.89
C ASP A 104 13.36 -6.40 -11.60
N ASP A 105 13.15 -7.45 -10.81
CA ASP A 105 11.81 -7.89 -10.38
C ASP A 105 11.10 -6.81 -9.54
N SER A 106 11.82 -6.19 -8.58
CA SER A 106 11.29 -5.10 -7.76
C SER A 106 10.92 -3.88 -8.60
N ASN A 107 11.76 -3.52 -9.58
CA ASN A 107 11.51 -2.42 -10.51
C ASN A 107 10.27 -2.67 -11.37
N LEU A 108 10.07 -3.90 -11.84
CA LEU A 108 8.87 -4.26 -12.60
C LEU A 108 7.59 -4.09 -11.75
N ILE A 109 7.63 -4.49 -10.47
CA ILE A 109 6.51 -4.30 -9.55
C ILE A 109 6.28 -2.80 -9.29
N LEU A 110 7.34 -2.03 -9.00
CA LEU A 110 7.24 -0.59 -8.74
C LEU A 110 6.70 0.17 -9.96
N ALA A 111 7.10 -0.20 -11.18
CA ALA A 111 6.56 0.37 -12.41
C ALA A 111 5.06 0.07 -12.60
N ALA A 112 4.64 -1.16 -12.28
CA ALA A 112 3.22 -1.54 -12.31
C ALA A 112 2.41 -0.77 -11.25
N LEU A 113 2.97 -0.58 -10.04
CA LEU A 113 2.36 0.23 -8.99
C LEU A 113 2.31 1.72 -9.36
N ALA A 114 3.33 2.25 -10.03
CA ALA A 114 3.38 3.63 -10.52
C ALA A 114 2.33 3.92 -11.61
N SER A 115 1.99 2.91 -12.41
CA SER A 115 0.95 3.00 -13.44
C SER A 115 -0.47 2.78 -12.90
N ASN A 116 -0.61 2.32 -11.65
CA ASN A 116 -1.90 2.03 -11.05
C ASN A 116 -2.62 3.33 -10.63
N ARG A 117 -3.85 3.54 -11.11
CA ARG A 117 -4.68 4.73 -10.82
C ARG A 117 -4.96 4.96 -9.33
N TYR A 118 -4.88 3.93 -8.50
CA TYR A 118 -5.13 4.00 -7.05
C TYR A 118 -3.89 4.39 -6.24
N ASN A 119 -2.76 4.68 -6.88
CA ASN A 119 -1.51 4.97 -6.19
C ASN A 119 -1.35 6.42 -5.70
N ILE A 120 -2.39 7.26 -5.81
CA ILE A 120 -2.29 8.71 -5.58
C ILE A 120 -1.63 9.01 -4.23
N PHE A 121 -2.03 8.28 -3.17
CA PHE A 121 -1.47 8.42 -1.83
C PHE A 121 -0.01 7.92 -1.74
N PHE A 122 0.32 6.83 -2.45
CA PHE A 122 1.63 6.18 -2.42
C PHE A 122 2.62 6.71 -3.46
N LYS A 123 2.22 7.66 -4.32
CA LYS A 123 3.01 8.12 -5.46
C LYS A 123 4.40 8.61 -5.06
N ASN A 124 4.49 9.42 -4.00
CA ASN A 124 5.78 9.92 -3.50
C ASN A 124 6.67 8.80 -2.96
N GLN A 125 6.08 7.80 -2.31
CA GLN A 125 6.82 6.66 -1.78
C GLN A 125 7.32 5.75 -2.91
N ILE A 126 6.49 5.46 -3.92
CA ILE A 126 6.88 4.69 -5.10
C ILE A 126 8.01 5.41 -5.86
N GLN A 127 7.90 6.73 -6.05
CA GLN A 127 8.95 7.53 -6.71
C GLN A 127 10.27 7.58 -5.94
N LYS A 128 10.27 7.37 -4.63
CA LYS A 128 11.51 7.30 -3.85
C LYS A 128 12.28 5.99 -4.11
N TYR A 129 11.58 4.93 -4.48
CA TYR A 129 12.16 3.61 -4.70
C TYR A 129 12.52 3.31 -6.16
N ILE A 130 12.08 4.16 -7.10
CA ILE A 130 12.49 4.17 -8.51
C ILE A 130 13.69 5.10 -8.66
#